data_AF-A0AAD7FKE9-F1
#
_entry.id   AF-A0AAD7FKE9-F1
#
_cell.length_a   1.000
_cell.length_b   1.000
_cell.length_c   1.000
_cell.angle_alpha   90.00
_cell.angle_beta   90.00
_cell.angle_gamma   90.00
#
_symmetry.space_group_name_H-M   'P 1'
#
loop_
_entity.id
_entity.type
_entity.pdbx_description
1 polymer ?
#
loop_
_entity_poly.entity_id
_entity_poly.type
_entity_poly.pdbx_seq_one_letter_code
_entity_poly.pdbx_strand_id
1 'polypeptide(L)'
;FYRLVNTDIERYAYTTSKIETSYAFAHGYEFDGVAARVFKAMESSTVPLYHLFNEETQDSFYTRYKRERDEAPEPYVDKGIAAYVFPRRICGSKPLFRLFKPATGAHFYTADEKESERAVENDGYADPIIVGFVHEQ
;
A
#
# COMPACT_ATOMS: atom_id res chain seq x y z
N PHE A 1 3.87 -5.02 -6.94
CA PHE A 1 3.90 -4.41 -5.61
C PHE A 1 4.05 -5.54 -4.63
N TYR A 2 5.28 -5.76 -4.22
CA TYR A 2 5.62 -6.80 -3.25
C TYR A 2 5.17 -6.33 -1.88
N ARG A 3 4.48 -7.19 -1.14
CA ARG A 3 4.11 -6.93 0.25
C ARG A 3 5.19 -7.52 1.13
N LEU A 4 5.67 -6.70 2.04
CA LEU A 4 6.59 -7.07 3.09
C LEU A 4 5.88 -6.87 4.42
N VAL A 5 6.11 -7.74 5.38
CA VAL A 5 5.47 -7.69 6.71
C VAL A 5 6.51 -7.75 7.81
N ASN A 6 6.36 -6.94 8.84
CA ASN A 6 7.04 -7.11 10.12
C ASN A 6 5.97 -7.42 11.16
N THR A 7 5.91 -8.67 11.60
CA THR A 7 4.87 -9.20 12.50
C THR A 7 5.08 -8.78 13.95
N ASP A 8 6.32 -8.47 14.35
CA ASP A 8 6.64 -8.03 15.72
C ASP A 8 6.03 -6.65 16.03
N ILE A 9 5.92 -5.79 15.02
CA ILE A 9 5.36 -4.43 15.12
C ILE A 9 4.05 -4.23 14.36
N GLU A 10 3.53 -5.31 13.75
CA GLU A 10 2.32 -5.34 12.93
C GLU A 10 2.32 -4.29 11.81
N ARG A 11 3.40 -4.24 11.01
CA ARG A 11 3.56 -3.28 9.90
C ARG A 11 3.73 -3.94 8.55
N TYR A 12 3.28 -3.22 7.53
CA TYR A 12 3.41 -3.62 6.14
C TYR A 12 4.14 -2.55 5.33
N ALA A 13 5.02 -2.99 4.45
CA ALA A 13 5.66 -2.15 3.45
C ALA A 13 5.39 -2.72 2.06
N TYR A 14 5.30 -1.83 1.07
CA TYR A 14 4.98 -2.23 -0.28
C TYR A 14 5.91 -1.54 -1.26
N THR A 15 6.58 -2.34 -2.08
CA THR A 15 7.60 -1.80 -2.99
C THR A 15 7.66 -2.55 -4.31
N THR A 16 8.18 -1.87 -5.32
CA THR A 16 8.63 -2.48 -6.58
C THR A 16 10.16 -2.46 -6.74
N SER A 17 10.85 -1.85 -5.77
CA SER A 17 12.30 -1.62 -5.73
C SER A 17 12.99 -2.72 -4.95
N LYS A 18 14.04 -3.30 -5.56
CA LYS A 18 14.91 -4.26 -4.86
C LYS A 18 15.68 -3.61 -3.71
N ILE A 19 16.02 -2.32 -3.84
CA ILE A 19 16.78 -1.59 -2.82
C ILE A 19 15.93 -1.40 -1.55
N GLU A 20 14.67 -0.97 -1.72
CA GLU A 20 13.74 -0.85 -0.59
C GLU A 20 13.42 -2.20 0.04
N THR A 21 13.36 -3.26 -0.76
CA THR A 21 13.20 -4.64 -0.25
C THR A 21 14.37 -5.03 0.65
N SER A 22 15.61 -4.82 0.19
CA SER A 22 16.81 -5.10 1.00
C SER A 22 16.88 -4.27 2.27
N TYR A 23 16.47 -3.00 2.21
CA TYR A 23 16.39 -2.13 3.37
C TYR A 23 15.36 -2.65 4.37
N ALA A 24 14.15 -2.99 3.92
CA ALA A 24 13.11 -3.53 4.78
C ALA A 24 13.53 -4.85 5.46
N PHE A 25 14.21 -5.74 4.73
CA PHE A 25 14.76 -6.98 5.31
C PHE A 25 15.78 -6.73 6.42
N ALA A 26 16.62 -5.69 6.27
CA ALA A 26 17.54 -5.29 7.34
C ALA A 26 16.83 -4.75 8.60
N HIS A 27 15.54 -4.41 8.50
CA HIS A 27 14.69 -3.88 9.57
C HIS A 27 13.59 -4.87 10.00
N GLY A 28 13.82 -6.18 9.79
CA GLY A 28 12.94 -7.24 10.31
C GLY A 28 11.66 -7.45 9.51
N TYR A 29 11.52 -6.85 8.33
CA TYR A 29 10.45 -7.23 7.41
C TYR A 29 10.80 -8.51 6.68
N GLU A 30 9.79 -9.29 6.35
CA GLU A 30 9.88 -10.50 5.55
C GLU A 30 8.95 -10.40 4.34
N PHE A 31 9.21 -11.19 3.30
CA PHE A 31 8.39 -11.20 2.11
C PHE A 31 7.06 -11.95 2.36
N ASP A 32 5.94 -11.27 2.13
CA ASP A 32 4.59 -11.79 2.36
C ASP A 32 3.79 -12.00 1.06
N GLY A 33 4.42 -11.79 -0.09
CA GLY A 33 3.81 -12.07 -1.40
C GLY A 33 3.60 -10.84 -2.28
N VAL A 34 2.66 -10.95 -3.22
CA VAL A 34 2.36 -9.92 -4.22
C VAL A 34 0.97 -9.34 -3.93
N ALA A 35 0.92 -8.16 -3.34
CA ALA A 35 -0.36 -7.48 -3.07
C ALA A 35 -1.06 -7.02 -4.36
N ALA A 36 -0.30 -6.54 -5.35
CA ALA A 36 -0.85 -5.99 -6.59
C ALA A 36 0.15 -5.96 -7.75
N ARG A 37 -0.36 -5.99 -8.99
CA ARG A 37 0.41 -5.72 -10.21
C ARG A 37 0.25 -4.26 -10.62
N VAL A 38 1.26 -3.46 -10.28
CA VAL A 38 1.31 -2.01 -10.49
C VAL A 38 2.32 -1.64 -11.56
N PHE A 39 2.23 -0.44 -12.09
CA PHE A 39 3.20 0.09 -13.04
C PHE A 39 4.36 0.76 -12.30
N LYS A 40 5.59 0.50 -12.76
CA LYS A 40 6.81 1.12 -12.20
C LYS A 40 7.07 2.52 -12.75
N ALA A 41 6.53 2.82 -13.93
CA ALA A 41 6.65 4.10 -14.61
C ALA A 41 5.25 4.59 -15.03
N MET A 42 5.16 5.89 -15.32
CA MET A 42 3.91 6.47 -15.81
C MET A 42 3.56 5.88 -17.17
N GLU A 43 2.36 5.32 -17.24
CA GLU A 43 1.75 4.84 -18.49
C GLU A 43 0.50 5.64 -18.82
N SER A 44 0.01 5.48 -20.05
CA SER A 44 -1.25 6.10 -20.48
C SER A 44 -2.39 5.78 -19.51
N SER A 45 -3.13 6.82 -19.09
CA SER A 45 -4.25 6.72 -18.16
C SER A 45 -3.93 6.27 -16.74
N THR A 46 -2.65 6.30 -16.33
CA THR A 46 -2.25 6.04 -14.93
C THR A 46 -2.03 7.33 -14.15
N VAL A 47 -2.09 7.23 -12.82
CA VAL A 47 -1.79 8.30 -11.87
C VAL A 47 -0.77 7.80 -10.84
N PRO A 48 0.04 8.69 -10.24
CA PRO A 48 0.97 8.29 -9.20
C PRO A 48 0.26 7.74 -7.96
N LEU A 49 0.87 6.72 -7.38
CA LEU A 49 0.62 6.25 -6.03
C LEU A 49 1.81 6.71 -5.16
N TYR A 50 1.56 7.73 -4.35
CA TYR A 50 2.53 8.31 -3.43
C TYR A 50 2.78 7.37 -2.25
N HIS A 51 3.98 7.40 -1.70
CA HIS A 51 4.36 6.72 -0.46
C HIS A 51 4.77 7.74 0.58
N LEU A 52 4.05 7.72 1.69
CA LEU A 52 4.38 8.45 2.90
C LEU A 52 4.86 7.44 3.94
N PHE A 53 5.92 7.77 4.65
CA PHE A 53 6.50 6.89 5.65
C PHE A 53 6.65 7.62 6.98
N ASN A 54 6.19 6.99 8.05
CA ASN A 54 6.36 7.45 9.42
C ASN A 54 7.47 6.62 10.07
N GLU A 55 8.64 7.22 10.29
CA GLU A 55 9.82 6.52 10.81
C GLU A 55 9.66 6.08 12.27
N GLU A 56 8.91 6.82 13.08
CA GLU A 56 8.69 6.51 14.50
C GLU A 56 7.87 5.23 14.67
N THR A 57 6.85 5.08 13.85
CA THR A 57 5.93 3.95 13.94
C THR A 57 6.26 2.84 12.92
N GLN A 58 7.08 3.15 11.92
CA GLN A 58 7.34 2.32 10.74
C GLN A 58 6.09 2.10 9.86
N ASP A 59 5.09 3.00 9.89
CA ASP A 59 3.92 2.90 9.00
C ASP A 59 4.25 3.34 7.57
N SER A 60 3.73 2.59 6.60
CA SER A 60 3.71 3.01 5.21
C SER A 60 2.29 3.32 4.75
N PHE A 61 2.07 4.58 4.38
CA PHE A 61 0.81 5.05 3.84
C PHE A 61 0.93 5.34 2.34
N TYR A 62 0.08 4.71 1.54
CA TYR A 62 0.05 4.85 0.10
C TYR A 62 -1.26 5.50 -0.35
N THR A 63 -1.15 6.52 -1.19
CA THR A 63 -2.31 7.24 -1.69
C THR A 63 -2.11 7.75 -3.11
N ARG A 64 -3.17 7.73 -3.93
CA ARG A 64 -3.18 8.43 -5.21
C ARG A 64 -3.64 9.89 -5.07
N TYR A 65 -4.17 10.27 -3.92
CA TYR A 65 -4.78 11.56 -3.70
C TYR A 65 -3.72 12.54 -3.22
N LYS A 66 -3.41 13.52 -4.08
CA LYS A 66 -2.44 14.58 -3.76
C LYS A 66 -2.78 15.30 -2.45
N ARG A 67 -4.07 15.51 -2.15
CA ARG A 67 -4.50 16.13 -0.89
C ARG A 67 -4.07 15.33 0.34
N GLU A 68 -4.30 14.01 0.35
CA GLU A 68 -3.89 13.16 1.49
C GLU A 68 -2.37 13.17 1.69
N ARG A 69 -1.61 13.26 0.60
CA ARG A 69 -0.15 13.41 0.65
C ARG A 69 0.29 14.76 1.23
N ASP A 70 -0.30 15.84 0.73
CA ASP A 70 0.07 17.21 1.10
C ASP A 70 -0.40 17.60 2.52
N GLU A 71 -1.45 16.97 3.02
CA GLU A 71 -2.06 17.20 4.34
C GLU A 71 -1.80 16.07 5.34
N ALA A 72 -0.86 15.17 5.04
CA ALA A 72 -0.54 14.07 5.95
C ALA A 72 -0.02 14.61 7.29
N PRO A 73 -0.47 14.06 8.42
CA PRO A 73 -0.03 14.51 9.73
C PRO A 73 1.45 14.17 9.94
N GLU A 74 2.17 15.02 10.67
CA GLU A 74 3.49 14.67 11.18
C GLU A 74 3.40 13.37 12.04
N PRO A 75 4.42 12.50 12.01
CA PRO A 75 5.72 12.62 11.32
C PRO A 75 5.78 11.90 9.96
N TYR A 76 4.70 11.86 9.17
CA TYR A 76 4.76 11.25 7.83
C TYR A 76 5.62 12.07 6.87
N VAL A 77 6.61 11.42 6.26
CA VAL A 77 7.50 12.02 5.26
C VAL A 77 7.16 11.47 3.87
N ASP A 78 7.01 12.35 2.87
CA ASP A 78 6.85 11.96 1.46
C ASP A 78 8.14 11.32 0.93
N LYS A 79 8.08 10.02 0.65
CA LYS A 79 9.15 9.23 0.04
C LYS A 79 9.03 9.21 -1.50
N GLY A 80 8.04 9.89 -2.07
CA GLY A 80 7.85 10.06 -3.50
C GLY A 80 6.84 9.09 -4.11
N ILE A 81 7.02 8.76 -5.39
CA ILE A 81 6.11 7.89 -6.14
C ILE A 81 6.57 6.45 -6.01
N ALA A 82 5.79 5.61 -5.33
CA ALA A 82 6.09 4.18 -5.19
C ALA A 82 5.66 3.35 -6.41
N ALA A 83 4.58 3.77 -7.08
CA ALA A 83 4.05 3.11 -8.27
C ALA A 83 3.08 4.02 -9.04
N TYR A 84 2.55 3.52 -10.15
CA TYR A 84 1.43 4.11 -10.87
C TYR A 84 0.27 3.11 -10.96
N VAL A 85 -0.95 3.64 -10.85
CA VAL A 85 -2.20 2.87 -10.84
C VAL A 85 -3.25 3.55 -11.72
N PHE A 86 -4.26 2.83 -12.16
CA PHE A 86 -5.40 3.44 -12.84
C PHE A 86 -6.27 4.19 -11.82
N PRO A 87 -6.71 5.43 -12.11
CA PRO A 87 -7.56 6.21 -11.21
C PRO A 87 -9.03 5.75 -11.22
N ARG A 88 -9.42 4.91 -12.19
CA ARG A 88 -10.77 4.38 -12.40
C ARG A 88 -10.68 2.96 -12.93
N ARG A 89 -11.75 2.18 -12.76
CA ARG A 89 -11.84 0.83 -13.31
C ARG A 89 -11.80 0.89 -14.84
N ILE A 90 -10.89 0.11 -15.42
CA ILE A 90 -10.83 -0.18 -16.86
C ILE A 90 -10.98 -1.69 -17.09
N CYS A 91 -11.17 -2.10 -18.35
CA CYS A 91 -11.21 -3.51 -18.70
C CYS A 91 -9.89 -4.21 -18.29
N GLY A 92 -9.98 -5.37 -17.63
CA GLY A 92 -8.80 -6.11 -17.14
C GLY A 92 -8.11 -5.45 -15.94
N SER A 93 -8.85 -4.65 -15.14
CA SER A 93 -8.35 -4.10 -13.89
C SER A 93 -9.22 -4.46 -12.70
N LYS A 94 -8.58 -4.57 -11.55
CA LYS A 94 -9.20 -4.85 -10.25
C LYS A 94 -8.84 -3.78 -9.22
N PRO A 95 -9.69 -3.52 -8.21
CA PRO A 95 -9.41 -2.51 -7.20
C PRO A 95 -8.16 -2.86 -6.38
N LEU A 96 -7.44 -1.83 -5.96
CA LEU A 96 -6.47 -1.87 -4.87
C LEU A 96 -7.15 -1.28 -3.64
N PHE A 97 -7.42 -2.14 -2.67
CA PHE A 97 -8.01 -1.78 -1.39
C PHE A 97 -6.93 -1.24 -0.46
N ARG A 98 -7.26 -0.19 0.30
CA ARG A 98 -6.54 0.27 1.48
C ARG A 98 -7.43 0.05 2.69
N LEU A 99 -6.93 -0.68 3.66
CA LEU A 99 -7.56 -0.93 4.95
C LEU A 99 -6.73 -0.26 6.05
N PHE A 100 -7.41 0.15 7.11
CA PHE A 100 -6.78 0.77 8.27
C PHE A 100 -7.21 0.02 9.53
N LYS A 101 -6.26 -0.29 10.41
CA LYS A 101 -6.52 -0.93 11.70
C LYS A 101 -6.43 0.12 12.82
N PRO A 102 -7.55 0.60 13.38
CA PRO A 102 -7.53 1.66 14.38
C PRO A 102 -6.75 1.31 15.66
N ALA A 103 -6.71 0.02 16.01
CA ALA A 103 -6.02 -0.46 17.21
C ALA A 103 -4.50 -0.22 17.17
N THR A 104 -3.89 -0.30 15.98
CA THR A 104 -2.43 -0.22 15.81
C THR A 104 -1.96 0.91 14.90
N GLY A 105 -2.89 1.52 14.16
CA GLY A 105 -2.59 2.51 13.14
C GLY A 105 -2.05 1.92 11.84
N ALA A 106 -2.01 0.59 11.71
CA ALA A 106 -1.42 -0.08 10.54
C ALA A 106 -2.28 0.06 9.29
N HIS A 107 -1.64 0.39 8.16
CA HIS A 107 -2.27 0.31 6.85
C HIS A 107 -1.96 -1.02 6.14
N PHE A 108 -3.00 -1.60 5.54
CA PHE A 108 -2.90 -2.82 4.75
C PHE A 108 -3.46 -2.60 3.35
N TYR A 109 -2.78 -3.14 2.33
CA TYR A 109 -3.14 -2.95 0.94
C TYR A 109 -3.18 -4.29 0.22
N THR A 110 -4.29 -4.53 -0.47
CA THR A 110 -4.46 -5.75 -1.25
C THR A 110 -5.34 -5.53 -2.45
N ALA A 111 -5.08 -6.28 -3.52
CA ALA A 111 -5.99 -6.38 -4.65
C ALA A 111 -6.72 -7.73 -4.68
N ASP A 112 -6.66 -8.51 -3.59
CA ASP A 112 -7.49 -9.69 -3.35
C ASP A 112 -8.69 -9.30 -2.49
N GLU A 113 -9.89 -9.38 -3.07
CA GLU A 113 -11.15 -9.04 -2.42
C GLU A 113 -11.41 -9.94 -1.20
N LYS A 114 -11.11 -11.24 -1.29
CA LYS A 114 -11.30 -12.18 -0.17
C LYS A 114 -10.31 -11.94 0.97
N GLU A 115 -9.13 -11.41 0.65
CA GLU A 115 -8.17 -11.00 1.68
C GLU A 115 -8.65 -9.73 2.37
N SER A 116 -9.17 -8.76 1.61
CA SER A 116 -9.78 -7.55 2.17
C SER A 116 -10.97 -7.87 3.09
N GLU A 117 -11.87 -8.76 2.66
CA GLU A 117 -13.03 -9.19 3.45
C GLU A 117 -12.59 -9.85 4.77
N ARG A 118 -11.67 -10.81 4.70
CA ARG A 118 -11.17 -11.51 5.90
C ARG A 118 -10.48 -10.55 6.89
N ALA A 119 -9.74 -9.56 6.39
CA ALA A 119 -9.10 -8.57 7.24
C ALA A 119 -10.10 -7.71 8.03
N VAL A 120 -11.24 -7.37 7.42
CA VAL A 120 -12.33 -6.67 8.11
C VAL A 120 -13.02 -7.59 9.10
N GLU A 121 -13.39 -8.80 8.68
CA GLU A 121 -14.19 -9.73 9.48
C GLU A 121 -13.44 -10.29 10.70
N ASN A 122 -12.14 -10.56 10.55
CA ASN A 122 -11.38 -11.35 11.52
C ASN A 122 -10.22 -10.60 12.16
N ASP A 123 -9.64 -9.62 11.47
CA ASP A 123 -8.35 -9.02 11.87
C ASP A 123 -8.49 -7.59 12.43
N GLY A 124 -9.72 -7.06 12.51
CA GLY A 124 -10.04 -5.78 13.14
C GLY A 124 -9.75 -4.56 12.28
N TYR A 125 -9.67 -4.73 10.96
CA TYR A 125 -9.56 -3.61 10.03
C TYR A 125 -10.92 -2.96 9.79
N ALA A 126 -10.91 -1.64 9.58
CA ALA A 126 -12.09 -0.90 9.12
C ALA A 126 -12.38 -1.20 7.63
N ASP A 127 -13.60 -0.87 7.20
CA ASP A 127 -14.04 -1.05 5.82
C ASP A 127 -13.02 -0.48 4.80
N PRO A 128 -12.68 -1.24 3.75
CA PRO A 128 -11.69 -0.83 2.78
C PRO A 128 -12.18 0.36 1.96
N ILE A 129 -11.22 1.19 1.54
CA ILE A 129 -11.44 2.14 0.46
C ILE A 129 -10.64 1.74 -0.78
N ILE A 130 -11.10 2.16 -1.96
CA ILE A 130 -10.37 1.94 -3.21
C ILE A 130 -9.41 3.12 -3.44
N VAL A 131 -8.10 2.82 -3.39
CA VAL A 131 -7.03 3.81 -3.63
C VAL A 131 -6.51 3.80 -5.06
N GLY A 132 -7.00 2.89 -5.90
CA GLY A 132 -6.68 2.80 -7.31
C GLY A 132 -7.14 1.49 -7.92
N PHE A 133 -6.87 1.30 -9.20
CA PHE A 133 -7.09 0.04 -9.90
C PHE A 133 -5.77 -0.45 -10.50
N VAL A 134 -5.55 -1.75 -10.45
CA VAL A 134 -4.31 -2.42 -10.82
C VAL A 134 -4.61 -3.51 -11.84
N HIS A 135 -3.59 -4.02 -12.53
CA HIS A 135 -3.81 -5.08 -13.51
C HIS A 135 -4.39 -6.34 -12.87
N GLU A 136 -5.32 -6.95 -13.59
CA GLU A 136 -5.74 -8.34 -13.37
C GLU A 136 -4.53 -9.28 -13.62
N GLN A 137 -4.48 -10.40 -12.89
CA GLN A 137 -3.34 -11.33 -12.94
C GLN A 137 -3.24 -12.09 -14.27
#